data_AF-A0A843TVW4-F1
#
_entry.id   AF-A0A843TVW4-F1
#
_cell.length_a   1.000
_cell.length_b   1.000
_cell.length_c   1.000
_cell.angle_alpha   90.00
_cell.angle_beta   90.00
_cell.angle_gamma   90.00
#
_symmetry.space_group_name_H-M   'P 1'
#
loop_
_entity.id
_entity.type
_entity.pdbx_description
1 polymer ?
#
loop_
_entity_poly.entity_id
_entity_poly.type
_entity_poly.pdbx_seq_one_letter_code
_entity_poly.pdbx_strand_id
1 'polypeptide(L)'
;MIHHVSGSTNASDPSSSKIRRSRGKFKGLETLKKMRGYNNAKLHVQIDMEFRRPFGENTDDLVGEIARLVTLCASFDVPYWCDVPEDRKIKIYEKLLDKFELKVRDEVCNDIHIRKIIYEIAGRRYRDVRSTLYPHYQSYATDEDRLQNPPEDVNANEWAWLVNYFGSQKFKAMSERNKVNHSKQVISHITRRKSFKQVSWAEETVKDKLEEIASQPCDSPVASTPEEVLSLVVGQRSGHVRGRGCGPKPPFKSAATIAKIAGLETQVKDKDERISQMEELISQQKEEVAQIQEQLCKQKAEVTARLQSNMSSQLNELVNKKFMDMMFQFHRDLGIGH
;
A
#
# COMPACT_ATOMS: atom_id res chain seq x y z
N MET A 1 -30.92 -45.64 24.54
CA MET A 1 -29.95 -45.82 23.44
C MET A 1 -29.61 -44.46 22.88
N ILE A 2 -28.32 -44.24 22.64
CA ILE A 2 -27.69 -43.10 21.96
C ILE A 2 -27.40 -41.88 22.85
N HIS A 3 -26.12 -41.83 23.24
CA HIS A 3 -25.42 -40.71 23.85
C HIS A 3 -25.21 -39.58 22.83
N HIS A 4 -25.32 -38.34 23.33
CA HIS A 4 -24.75 -37.15 22.73
C HIS A 4 -23.22 -37.27 22.58
N VAL A 5 -22.71 -37.02 21.38
CA VAL A 5 -21.32 -36.56 21.17
C VAL A 5 -21.35 -35.46 20.12
N SER A 6 -21.09 -34.24 20.59
CA SER A 6 -20.75 -33.08 19.78
C SER A 6 -19.31 -33.24 19.29
N GLY A 7 -19.11 -33.21 17.98
CA GLY A 7 -17.79 -33.31 17.35
C GLY A 7 -17.79 -32.67 15.97
N SER A 8 -17.91 -31.33 15.93
CA SER A 8 -17.77 -30.55 14.69
C SER A 8 -16.29 -30.46 14.33
N THR A 9 -15.80 -31.38 13.52
CA THR A 9 -14.49 -31.29 12.88
C THR A 9 -14.54 -30.24 11.77
N ASN A 10 -14.20 -29.00 12.11
CA ASN A 10 -13.85 -27.99 11.11
C ASN A 10 -12.50 -28.36 10.48
N ALA A 11 -12.55 -29.01 9.32
CA ALA A 11 -11.41 -29.15 8.44
C ALA A 11 -10.96 -27.74 8.02
N SER A 12 -9.85 -27.28 8.59
CA SER A 12 -9.22 -26.03 8.22
C SER A 12 -8.42 -26.26 6.95
N ASP A 13 -8.92 -25.73 5.83
CA ASP A 13 -8.18 -25.65 4.58
C ASP A 13 -6.81 -25.00 4.82
N PRO A 14 -5.69 -25.60 4.38
CA PRO A 14 -4.39 -24.99 4.49
C PRO A 14 -4.33 -23.82 3.50
N SER A 15 -4.55 -22.62 4.05
CA SER A 15 -4.19 -21.36 3.42
C SER A 15 -2.76 -21.46 2.88
N SER A 16 -2.65 -21.63 1.56
CA SER A 16 -1.43 -21.48 0.80
C SER A 16 -0.94 -20.04 1.00
N SER A 17 -0.17 -19.82 2.06
CA SER A 17 0.58 -18.60 2.26
C SER A 17 1.60 -18.54 1.13
N LYS A 18 1.23 -17.85 0.03
CA LYS A 18 2.13 -17.58 -1.10
C LYS A 18 3.42 -16.98 -0.54
N ILE A 19 4.48 -17.79 -0.48
CA ILE A 19 5.82 -17.35 -0.11
C ILE A 19 6.15 -16.22 -1.09
N ARG A 20 6.21 -14.99 -0.57
CA ARG A 20 6.62 -13.83 -1.37
C ARG A 20 8.02 -14.14 -1.87
N ARG A 21 8.19 -14.24 -3.19
CA ARG A 21 9.51 -14.32 -3.82
C ARG A 21 10.34 -13.13 -3.32
N SER A 22 11.29 -13.39 -2.43
CA SER A 22 12.25 -12.39 -2.01
C SER A 22 13.18 -12.09 -3.20
N ARG A 23 13.64 -10.84 -3.30
CA ARG A 23 14.65 -10.49 -4.31
C ARG A 23 15.96 -11.18 -3.93
N GLY A 24 16.48 -12.02 -4.81
CA GLY A 24 17.78 -12.68 -4.65
C GLY A 24 18.96 -11.70 -4.74
N LYS A 25 20.17 -12.25 -4.52
CA LYS A 25 21.44 -11.51 -4.61
C LYS A 25 21.62 -10.88 -5.98
N PHE A 26 22.27 -9.71 -6.03
CA PHE A 26 22.57 -9.03 -7.29
C PHE A 26 23.63 -9.81 -8.07
N LYS A 27 23.30 -10.23 -9.29
CA LYS A 27 24.19 -11.04 -10.15
C LYS A 27 24.90 -10.23 -11.24
N GLY A 28 24.63 -8.93 -11.39
CA GLY A 28 25.19 -8.10 -12.46
C GLY A 28 24.69 -8.42 -13.88
N LEU A 29 23.71 -9.32 -14.02
CA LEU A 29 23.21 -9.76 -15.34
C LEU A 29 22.54 -8.62 -16.11
N GLU A 30 21.74 -7.78 -15.44
CA GLU A 30 21.10 -6.63 -16.06
C GLU A 30 22.12 -5.57 -16.49
N THR A 31 23.15 -5.33 -15.67
CA THR A 31 24.25 -4.43 -16.03
C THR A 31 24.97 -4.90 -17.29
N LEU A 32 25.28 -6.20 -17.39
CA LEU A 32 25.89 -6.77 -18.60
C LEU A 32 24.94 -6.69 -19.80
N LYS A 33 23.64 -6.86 -19.61
CA LYS A 33 22.63 -6.70 -20.67
C LYS A 33 22.59 -5.27 -21.20
N LYS A 34 22.63 -4.28 -20.30
CA LYS A 34 22.72 -2.86 -20.68
C LYS A 34 23.99 -2.58 -21.47
N MET A 35 25.16 -3.03 -20.99
CA MET A 35 26.42 -2.86 -21.69
C MET A 35 26.36 -3.44 -23.12
N ARG A 36 25.81 -4.64 -23.30
CA ARG A 36 25.62 -5.22 -24.65
C ARG A 36 24.74 -4.36 -25.55
N GLY A 37 23.72 -3.70 -25.00
CA GLY A 37 22.87 -2.76 -25.73
C GLY A 37 23.61 -1.49 -26.17
N TYR A 38 24.70 -1.12 -25.49
CA TYR A 38 25.56 0.01 -25.83
C TYR A 38 26.88 -0.45 -26.48
N ASN A 39 26.87 -1.50 -27.31
CA ASN A 39 28.09 -2.01 -27.98
C ASN A 39 29.23 -2.36 -27.02
N ASN A 40 28.91 -2.84 -25.81
CA ASN A 40 29.83 -3.09 -24.71
C ASN A 40 30.59 -1.84 -24.21
N ALA A 41 30.09 -0.63 -24.50
CA ALA A 41 30.61 0.60 -23.91
C ALA A 41 30.37 0.64 -22.40
N LYS A 42 31.21 1.41 -21.71
CA LYS A 42 31.09 1.64 -20.27
C LYS A 42 29.82 2.41 -19.95
N LEU A 43 29.15 2.02 -18.89
CA LEU A 43 27.93 2.68 -18.43
C LEU A 43 28.31 3.98 -17.69
N HIS A 44 27.78 5.09 -18.20
CA HIS A 44 28.02 6.39 -17.59
C HIS A 44 27.27 6.56 -16.26
N VAL A 45 27.97 7.08 -15.24
CA VAL A 45 27.39 7.48 -13.95
C VAL A 45 28.01 8.79 -13.49
N GLN A 46 27.18 9.72 -13.00
CA GLN A 46 27.66 10.98 -12.43
C GLN A 46 27.90 10.81 -10.93
N ILE A 47 28.93 11.46 -10.41
CA ILE A 47 29.23 11.53 -8.99
C ILE A 47 28.98 12.96 -8.51
N ASP A 48 28.08 13.08 -7.54
CA ASP A 48 27.85 14.34 -6.82
C ASP A 48 28.85 14.46 -5.68
N MET A 49 29.65 15.53 -5.72
CA MET A 49 30.73 15.76 -4.76
C MET A 49 30.25 16.35 -3.44
N GLU A 50 29.17 17.12 -3.47
CA GLU A 50 28.57 17.75 -2.28
C GLU A 50 27.90 16.69 -1.41
N PHE A 51 27.01 15.90 -2.00
CA PHE A 51 26.30 14.81 -1.32
C PHE A 51 27.14 13.53 -1.23
N ARG A 52 28.26 13.45 -1.97
CA ARG A 52 29.17 12.29 -2.02
C ARG A 52 28.42 11.02 -2.40
N ARG A 53 27.62 11.12 -3.46
CA ARG A 53 26.74 10.05 -3.95
C ARG A 53 26.75 9.96 -5.47
N PRO A 54 26.72 8.74 -6.04
CA PRO A 54 26.42 8.58 -7.45
C PRO A 54 24.97 8.94 -7.74
N PHE A 55 24.73 9.47 -8.93
CA PHE A 55 23.42 9.71 -9.48
C PHE A 55 23.41 9.54 -11.00
N GLY A 56 22.22 9.40 -11.57
CA GLY A 56 22.03 9.06 -12.98
C GLY A 56 21.42 7.68 -13.18
N GLU A 57 21.16 7.34 -14.45
CA GLU A 57 20.40 6.15 -14.84
C GLU A 57 21.03 4.83 -14.36
N ASN A 58 22.35 4.73 -14.41
CA ASN A 58 23.10 3.50 -14.09
C ASN A 58 23.56 3.42 -12.63
N THR A 59 23.01 4.26 -11.74
CA THR A 59 23.41 4.32 -10.32
C THR A 59 23.10 3.03 -9.57
N ASP A 60 21.93 2.45 -9.79
CA ASP A 60 21.53 1.21 -9.09
C ASP A 60 22.41 0.03 -9.54
N ASP A 61 22.80 0.00 -10.82
CA ASP A 61 23.75 -0.97 -11.39
C ASP A 61 25.13 -0.81 -10.76
N LEU A 62 25.65 0.43 -10.69
CA LEU A 62 26.94 0.74 -10.04
C LEU A 62 26.95 0.26 -8.59
N VAL A 63 25.94 0.65 -7.81
CA VAL A 63 25.85 0.32 -6.39
C VAL A 63 25.69 -1.19 -6.16
N GLY A 64 24.96 -1.88 -7.04
CA GLY A 64 24.84 -3.34 -7.04
C GLY A 64 26.16 -4.03 -7.36
N GLU A 65 26.89 -3.53 -8.36
CA GLU A 65 28.19 -4.07 -8.75
C GLU A 65 29.24 -3.87 -7.66
N ILE A 66 29.26 -2.71 -6.99
CA ILE A 66 30.11 -2.49 -5.81
C ILE A 66 29.83 -3.55 -4.75
N ALA A 67 28.55 -3.84 -4.43
CA ALA A 67 28.21 -4.85 -3.43
C ALA A 67 28.69 -6.26 -3.86
N ARG A 68 28.56 -6.60 -5.14
CA ARG A 68 29.05 -7.86 -5.71
C ARG A 68 30.56 -7.96 -5.61
N LEU A 69 31.30 -6.92 -6.00
CA LEU A 69 32.76 -6.88 -5.96
C LEU A 69 33.31 -6.91 -4.54
N VAL A 70 32.68 -6.20 -3.59
CA VAL A 70 33.03 -6.28 -2.16
C VAL A 70 32.94 -7.72 -1.65
N THR A 71 31.86 -8.43 -2.00
CA THR A 71 31.67 -9.84 -1.60
C THR A 71 32.75 -10.75 -2.20
N LEU A 72 33.22 -10.45 -3.42
CA LEU A 72 34.18 -11.29 -4.12
C LEU A 72 35.65 -10.96 -3.84
N CYS A 73 35.97 -9.75 -3.37
CA CYS A 73 37.35 -9.26 -3.35
C CYS A 73 37.82 -8.74 -2.00
N ALA A 74 36.93 -8.30 -1.09
CA ALA A 74 37.37 -7.66 0.15
C ALA A 74 37.90 -8.65 1.20
N SER A 75 37.39 -9.89 1.18
CA SER A 75 37.46 -10.87 2.27
C SER A 75 36.98 -10.31 3.63
N PHE A 76 36.42 -11.18 4.45
CA PHE A 76 35.75 -10.78 5.69
C PHE A 76 36.58 -11.08 6.95
N ASP A 77 37.90 -11.21 6.78
CA ASP A 77 38.91 -11.57 7.78
C ASP A 77 39.42 -10.38 8.64
N VAL A 78 38.76 -9.22 8.58
CA VAL A 78 39.15 -8.01 9.31
C VAL A 78 37.93 -7.30 9.92
N PRO A 79 38.07 -6.53 11.02
CA PRO A 79 36.91 -5.96 11.71
C PRO A 79 36.29 -4.75 11.00
N TYR A 80 37.09 -3.92 10.32
CA TYR A 80 36.60 -2.71 9.67
C TYR A 80 37.06 -2.61 8.21
N TRP A 81 36.29 -1.87 7.40
CA TRP A 81 36.64 -1.63 5.99
C TRP A 81 37.99 -0.91 5.83
N CYS A 82 38.36 -0.04 6.77
CA CYS A 82 39.67 0.61 6.75
C CYS A 82 40.83 -0.39 6.85
N ASP A 83 40.60 -1.53 7.51
CA ASP A 83 41.59 -2.57 7.73
C ASP A 83 41.68 -3.55 6.56
N VAL A 84 40.76 -3.47 5.59
CA VAL A 84 40.83 -4.27 4.36
C VAL A 84 42.11 -3.88 3.62
N PRO A 85 42.94 -4.86 3.20
CA PRO A 85 44.15 -4.60 2.43
C PRO A 85 43.91 -3.72 1.22
N GLU A 86 44.84 -2.78 0.98
CA GLU A 86 44.63 -1.74 -0.04
C GLU A 86 44.61 -2.31 -1.47
N ASP A 87 45.38 -3.37 -1.73
CA ASP A 87 45.34 -4.12 -3.00
C ASP A 87 43.95 -4.67 -3.32
N ARG A 88 43.21 -5.15 -2.30
CA ARG A 88 41.82 -5.62 -2.46
C ARG A 88 40.89 -4.46 -2.80
N LYS A 89 41.07 -3.29 -2.19
CA LYS A 89 40.28 -2.07 -2.50
C LYS A 89 40.56 -1.58 -3.92
N ILE A 90 41.83 -1.53 -4.31
CA ILE A 90 42.27 -1.15 -5.66
C ILE A 90 41.64 -2.09 -6.70
N LYS A 91 41.71 -3.41 -6.47
CA LYS A 91 41.10 -4.42 -7.37
C LYS A 91 39.58 -4.25 -7.54
N ILE A 92 38.88 -3.86 -6.47
CA ILE A 92 37.44 -3.54 -6.55
C ILE A 92 37.23 -2.32 -7.46
N TYR A 93 38.05 -1.29 -7.31
CA TYR A 93 37.94 -0.08 -8.12
C TYR A 93 38.24 -0.33 -9.60
N GLU A 94 39.33 -1.05 -9.91
CA GLU A 94 39.71 -1.39 -11.29
C GLU A 94 38.61 -2.18 -12.01
N LYS A 95 38.08 -3.24 -11.37
CA LYS A 95 36.97 -4.03 -11.91
C LYS A 95 35.69 -3.23 -12.11
N LEU A 96 35.52 -2.15 -11.37
CA LEU A 96 34.39 -1.26 -11.53
C LEU A 96 34.56 -0.38 -12.77
N LEU A 97 35.78 0.14 -13.00
CA LEU A 97 36.11 0.95 -14.17
C LEU A 97 36.07 0.17 -15.49
N ASP A 98 36.13 -1.15 -15.46
CA ASP A 98 35.87 -1.99 -16.65
C ASP A 98 34.44 -1.84 -17.18
N LYS A 99 33.49 -1.53 -16.28
CA LYS A 99 32.05 -1.50 -16.58
C LYS A 99 31.45 -0.11 -16.58
N PHE A 100 32.03 0.82 -15.81
CA PHE A 100 31.45 2.14 -15.57
C PHE A 100 32.43 3.25 -15.94
N GLU A 101 31.89 4.30 -16.54
CA GLU A 101 32.57 5.58 -16.74
C GLU A 101 32.03 6.55 -15.69
N LEU A 102 32.87 6.95 -14.74
CA LEU A 102 32.50 7.80 -13.60
C LEU A 102 32.88 9.24 -13.92
N LYS A 103 31.89 10.13 -14.03
CA LYS A 103 32.12 11.57 -14.30
C LYS A 103 31.73 12.42 -13.11
N VAL A 104 32.48 13.50 -12.93
CA VAL A 104 32.16 14.58 -11.99
C VAL A 104 31.81 15.81 -12.83
N ARG A 105 30.82 16.59 -12.39
CA ARG A 105 30.42 17.82 -13.10
C ARG A 105 31.47 18.93 -12.94
N ASP A 106 32.15 18.97 -11.80
CA ASP A 106 33.15 19.97 -11.46
C ASP A 106 34.55 19.56 -11.96
N GLU A 107 35.16 20.41 -12.79
CA GLU A 107 36.49 20.20 -13.40
C GLU A 107 37.64 20.11 -12.38
N VAL A 108 37.42 20.51 -11.13
CA VAL A 108 38.42 20.53 -10.05
C VAL A 108 38.64 19.13 -9.44
N CYS A 109 37.81 18.14 -9.78
CA CYS A 109 37.79 16.85 -9.10
C CYS A 109 38.61 15.77 -9.81
N ASN A 110 39.67 15.31 -9.13
CA ASN A 110 40.53 14.19 -9.58
C ASN A 110 40.02 12.80 -9.14
N ASP A 111 40.57 11.75 -9.78
CA ASP A 111 40.32 10.31 -9.53
C ASP A 111 40.35 9.91 -8.03
N ILE A 112 41.21 10.56 -7.24
CA ILE A 112 41.34 10.33 -5.79
C ILE A 112 40.00 10.56 -5.06
N HIS A 113 39.27 11.60 -5.42
CA HIS A 113 38.01 11.95 -4.77
C HIS A 113 36.91 10.94 -5.12
N ILE A 114 36.86 10.52 -6.39
CA ILE A 114 35.95 9.48 -6.88
C ILE A 114 36.22 8.17 -6.13
N ARG A 115 37.49 7.74 -6.07
CA ARG A 115 37.91 6.55 -5.30
C ARG A 115 37.43 6.61 -3.87
N LYS A 116 37.63 7.74 -3.18
CA LYS A 116 37.18 7.92 -1.79
C LYS A 116 35.67 7.71 -1.64
N ILE A 117 34.87 8.25 -2.56
CA ILE A 117 33.40 8.06 -2.55
C ILE A 117 33.03 6.60 -2.81
N ILE A 118 33.68 5.95 -3.79
CA ILE A 118 33.46 4.53 -4.08
C ILE A 118 33.82 3.66 -2.87
N TYR A 119 34.95 3.91 -2.22
CA TYR A 119 35.37 3.19 -1.02
C TYR A 119 34.42 3.40 0.16
N GLU A 120 33.81 4.56 0.31
CA GLU A 120 32.77 4.77 1.32
C GLU A 120 31.49 3.98 1.03
N ILE A 121 31.10 3.86 -0.24
CA ILE A 121 29.99 3.00 -0.65
C ILE A 121 30.36 1.54 -0.39
N ALA A 122 31.55 1.12 -0.79
CA ALA A 122 32.07 -0.22 -0.58
C ALA A 122 32.12 -0.58 0.92
N GLY A 123 32.59 0.33 1.78
CA GLY A 123 32.60 0.12 3.23
C GLY A 123 31.21 0.05 3.87
N ARG A 124 30.20 0.74 3.32
CA ARG A 124 28.80 0.51 3.70
C ARG A 124 28.34 -0.89 3.28
N ARG A 125 28.62 -1.29 2.04
CA ARG A 125 28.26 -2.64 1.53
C ARG A 125 28.97 -3.76 2.27
N TYR A 126 30.21 -3.56 2.67
CA TYR A 126 30.97 -4.49 3.49
C TYR A 126 30.26 -4.77 4.82
N ARG A 127 29.79 -3.72 5.50
CA ARG A 127 29.00 -3.85 6.73
C ARG A 127 27.64 -4.50 6.48
N ASP A 128 26.96 -4.11 5.39
CA ASP A 128 25.66 -4.69 5.01
C ASP A 128 25.78 -6.21 4.80
N VAL A 129 26.77 -6.67 4.03
CA VAL A 129 27.00 -8.09 3.76
C VAL A 129 27.25 -8.85 5.06
N ARG A 130 28.13 -8.34 5.93
CA ARG A 130 28.37 -8.98 7.24
C ARG A 130 27.12 -9.03 8.12
N SER A 131 26.30 -7.99 8.09
CA SER A 131 25.00 -7.98 8.78
C SER A 131 24.09 -9.11 8.27
N THR A 132 24.10 -9.40 6.96
CA THR A 132 23.32 -10.53 6.40
C THR A 132 23.84 -11.91 6.78
N LEU A 133 25.11 -12.03 7.20
CA LEU A 133 25.70 -13.28 7.67
C LEU A 133 25.37 -13.57 9.14
N TYR A 134 25.06 -12.53 9.93
CA TYR A 134 24.78 -12.69 11.36
C TYR A 134 23.53 -13.56 11.64
N PRO A 135 22.40 -13.45 10.91
CA PRO A 135 21.29 -14.38 11.07
C PRO A 135 21.68 -15.85 10.84
N HIS A 136 22.59 -16.13 9.90
CA HIS A 136 23.13 -17.48 9.67
C HIS A 136 24.01 -17.93 10.83
N TYR A 137 24.79 -17.03 11.42
CA TYR A 137 25.51 -17.33 12.67
C TYR A 137 24.55 -17.69 13.82
N GLN A 138 23.40 -17.03 13.90
CA GLN A 138 22.40 -17.25 14.95
C GLN A 138 21.57 -18.52 14.76
N SER A 139 21.55 -19.14 13.57
CA SER A 139 20.77 -20.37 13.35
C SER A 139 21.39 -21.61 13.99
N TYR A 140 22.63 -21.53 14.47
CA TYR A 140 23.35 -22.61 15.13
C TYR A 140 23.68 -22.23 16.58
N ALA A 141 23.64 -23.19 17.49
CA ALA A 141 23.79 -22.95 18.93
C ALA A 141 25.26 -22.89 19.38
N THR A 142 26.09 -23.82 18.92
CA THR A 142 27.50 -23.98 19.30
C THR A 142 28.44 -23.42 18.24
N ASP A 143 29.68 -23.10 18.62
CA ASP A 143 30.67 -22.62 17.65
C ASP A 143 31.14 -23.75 16.73
N GLU A 144 31.18 -24.98 17.24
CA GLU A 144 31.47 -26.19 16.46
C GLU A 144 30.47 -26.38 15.32
N ASP A 145 29.16 -26.29 15.61
CA ASP A 145 28.11 -26.42 14.60
C ASP A 145 28.19 -25.28 13.57
N ARG A 146 28.49 -24.05 14.02
CA ARG A 146 28.66 -22.90 13.12
C ARG A 146 29.80 -23.17 12.13
N LEU A 147 30.95 -23.64 12.62
CA LEU A 147 32.15 -23.89 11.79
C LEU A 147 31.93 -24.99 10.75
N GLN A 148 31.12 -26.01 11.06
CA GLN A 148 30.76 -27.07 10.12
C GLN A 148 29.75 -26.62 9.05
N ASN A 149 29.08 -25.48 9.24
CA ASN A 149 28.03 -25.00 8.34
C ASN A 149 28.35 -23.59 7.77
N PRO A 150 29.45 -23.42 7.02
CA PRO A 150 29.74 -22.14 6.38
C PRO A 150 28.69 -21.79 5.30
N PRO A 151 28.32 -20.50 5.16
CA PRO A 151 27.51 -20.05 4.02
C PRO A 151 28.17 -20.34 2.67
N GLU A 152 27.37 -20.63 1.64
CA GLU A 152 27.86 -20.97 0.28
C GLU A 152 28.85 -19.94 -0.32
N ASP A 153 28.66 -18.65 -0.03
CA ASP A 153 29.46 -17.56 -0.58
C ASP A 153 30.65 -17.13 0.30
N VAL A 154 30.92 -17.82 1.41
CA VAL A 154 32.01 -17.47 2.35
C VAL A 154 32.90 -18.69 2.55
N ASN A 155 34.20 -18.53 2.33
CA ASN A 155 35.11 -19.65 2.53
C ASN A 155 35.28 -20.00 4.02
N ALA A 156 35.75 -21.22 4.32
CA ALA A 156 35.83 -21.72 5.69
C ALA A 156 36.72 -20.86 6.61
N ASN A 157 37.82 -20.31 6.10
CA ASN A 157 38.75 -19.50 6.89
C ASN A 157 38.14 -18.14 7.27
N GLU A 158 37.51 -17.47 6.31
CA GLU A 158 36.76 -16.23 6.54
C GLU A 158 35.59 -16.47 7.49
N TRP A 159 34.88 -17.60 7.33
CA TRP A 159 33.78 -17.95 8.20
C TRP A 159 34.24 -18.21 9.63
N ALA A 160 35.34 -18.94 9.83
CA ALA A 160 35.91 -19.17 11.16
C ALA A 160 36.27 -17.86 11.86
N TRP A 161 36.87 -16.92 11.11
CA TRP A 161 37.15 -15.58 11.63
C TRP A 161 35.85 -14.83 12.02
N LEU A 162 34.81 -14.93 11.19
CA LEU A 162 33.51 -14.31 11.45
C LEU A 162 32.79 -14.92 12.67
N VAL A 163 32.87 -16.23 12.88
CA VAL A 163 32.31 -16.91 14.07
C VAL A 163 32.93 -16.32 15.33
N ASN A 164 34.26 -16.22 15.38
CA ASN A 164 34.98 -15.59 16.50
C ASN A 164 34.56 -14.11 16.66
N TYR A 165 34.53 -13.36 15.55
CA TYR A 165 34.13 -11.96 15.57
C TYR A 165 32.72 -11.75 16.15
N PHE A 166 31.73 -12.53 15.69
CA PHE A 166 30.35 -12.44 16.18
C PHE A 166 30.21 -12.93 17.63
N GLY A 167 31.03 -13.91 18.03
CA GLY A 167 31.13 -14.40 19.40
C GLY A 167 31.76 -13.38 20.37
N SER A 168 32.56 -12.44 19.86
CA SER A 168 33.30 -11.47 20.67
C SER A 168 32.39 -10.57 21.52
N GLN A 169 32.84 -10.26 22.74
CA GLN A 169 32.12 -9.38 23.65
C GLN A 169 31.93 -7.97 23.05
N LYS A 170 32.93 -7.50 22.29
CA LYS A 170 32.88 -6.21 21.58
C LYS A 170 31.73 -6.15 20.57
N PHE A 171 31.56 -7.20 19.77
CA PHE A 171 30.47 -7.26 18.80
C PHE A 171 29.12 -7.36 19.50
N LYS A 172 28.98 -8.23 20.51
CA LYS A 172 27.74 -8.40 21.28
C LYS A 172 27.28 -7.08 21.91
N ALA A 173 28.18 -6.34 22.55
CA ALA A 173 27.89 -5.03 23.12
C ALA A 173 27.45 -4.00 22.06
N MET A 174 28.08 -4.02 20.88
CA MET A 174 27.70 -3.14 19.77
C MET A 174 26.32 -3.50 19.19
N SER A 175 26.05 -4.80 19.03
CA SER A 175 24.77 -5.30 18.51
C SER A 175 23.61 -4.92 19.42
N GLU A 176 23.76 -5.08 20.74
CA GLU A 176 22.72 -4.72 21.70
C GLU A 176 22.44 -3.21 21.70
N ARG A 177 23.49 -2.39 21.67
CA ARG A 177 23.35 -0.93 21.54
C ARG A 177 22.61 -0.54 20.26
N ASN A 178 22.95 -1.18 19.13
CA ASN A 178 22.30 -0.92 17.85
C ASN A 178 20.83 -1.36 17.84
N LYS A 179 20.50 -2.47 18.52
CA LYS A 179 19.11 -2.93 18.69
C LYS A 179 18.26 -1.92 19.45
N VAL A 180 18.78 -1.39 20.56
CA VAL A 180 18.13 -0.31 21.34
C VAL A 180 18.01 0.99 20.53
N ASN A 181 19.04 1.34 19.75
CA ASN A 181 18.96 2.52 18.88
C ASN A 181 17.93 2.35 17.77
N HIS A 182 17.84 1.15 17.18
CA HIS A 182 16.84 0.84 16.16
C HIS A 182 15.42 0.89 16.73
N SER A 183 15.20 0.44 17.97
CA SER A 183 13.87 0.53 18.59
C SER A 183 13.42 1.97 18.86
N LYS A 184 14.34 2.95 18.86
CA LYS A 184 14.04 4.38 19.00
C LYS A 184 13.78 5.07 17.65
N GLN A 185 13.97 4.39 16.52
CA GLN A 185 13.70 4.98 15.21
C GLN A 185 12.19 5.06 14.94
N VAL A 186 11.62 6.26 15.03
CA VAL A 186 10.18 6.51 14.81
C VAL A 186 9.87 6.76 13.32
N ILE A 187 10.78 7.42 12.61
CA ILE A 187 10.58 7.82 11.21
C ILE A 187 11.42 6.93 10.30
N SER A 188 10.74 6.16 9.44
CA SER A 188 11.39 5.38 8.38
C SER A 188 11.63 6.24 7.14
N HIS A 189 12.82 6.18 6.57
CA HIS A 189 13.14 6.80 5.29
C HIS A 189 12.26 6.27 4.15
N ILE A 190 11.60 7.16 3.40
CA ILE A 190 10.57 6.81 2.39
C ILE A 190 11.19 6.58 0.99
N THR A 191 12.38 7.12 0.75
CA THR A 191 13.12 7.14 -0.53
C THR A 191 13.64 5.74 -0.95
N ARG A 192 13.29 4.69 -0.20
CA ARG A 192 13.59 3.29 -0.50
C ARG A 192 15.10 3.05 -0.57
N ARG A 193 15.59 2.38 -1.63
CA ARG A 193 17.02 2.08 -1.83
C ARG A 193 17.83 3.25 -2.42
N LYS A 194 17.17 4.35 -2.79
CA LYS A 194 17.79 5.47 -3.48
C LYS A 194 18.25 6.53 -2.48
N SER A 195 19.38 7.17 -2.78
CA SER A 195 19.82 8.38 -2.07
C SER A 195 18.91 9.56 -2.43
N PHE A 196 18.88 10.59 -1.59
CA PHE A 196 18.14 11.82 -1.89
C PHE A 196 18.59 12.44 -3.22
N LYS A 197 19.91 12.53 -3.47
CA LYS A 197 20.43 13.02 -4.75
C LYS A 197 19.92 12.21 -5.96
N GLN A 198 19.88 10.89 -5.85
CA GLN A 198 19.37 10.03 -6.93
C GLN A 198 17.87 10.17 -7.14
N VAL A 199 17.12 10.54 -6.10
CA VAL A 199 15.68 10.83 -6.23
C VAL A 199 15.44 12.21 -6.81
N SER A 200 16.15 13.23 -6.35
CA SER A 200 16.11 14.57 -6.95
C SER A 200 16.44 14.52 -8.44
N TRP A 201 17.50 13.81 -8.85
CA TRP A 201 17.82 13.63 -10.27
C TRP A 201 16.70 12.91 -11.04
N ALA A 202 16.09 11.88 -10.45
CA ALA A 202 15.01 11.16 -11.10
C ALA A 202 13.74 12.01 -11.23
N GLU A 203 13.45 12.86 -10.25
CA GLU A 203 12.32 13.80 -10.27
C GLU A 203 12.53 14.90 -11.33
N GLU A 204 13.74 15.47 -11.40
CA GLU A 204 14.12 16.46 -12.42
C GLU A 204 14.00 15.86 -13.83
N THR A 205 14.55 14.66 -14.05
CA THR A 205 14.45 13.96 -15.34
C THR A 205 12.99 13.68 -15.75
N VAL A 206 12.12 13.37 -14.79
CA VAL A 206 10.69 13.18 -15.04
C VAL A 206 10.04 14.50 -15.44
N LYS A 207 10.39 15.60 -14.77
CA LYS A 207 9.89 16.93 -15.08
C LYS A 207 10.31 17.39 -16.48
N ASP A 208 11.59 17.24 -16.84
CA ASP A 208 12.10 17.63 -18.16
C ASP A 208 11.39 16.87 -19.28
N LYS A 209 11.18 15.56 -19.12
CA LYS A 209 10.44 14.74 -20.09
C LYS A 209 8.97 15.15 -20.22
N LEU A 210 8.34 15.57 -19.13
CA LEU A 210 6.97 16.08 -19.16
C LEU A 210 6.90 17.41 -19.94
N GLU A 211 7.86 18.31 -19.73
CA GLU A 211 7.96 19.58 -20.45
C GLU A 211 8.25 19.36 -21.95
N GLU A 212 9.09 18.38 -22.30
CA GLU A 212 9.37 18.00 -23.70
C GLU A 212 8.11 17.47 -24.39
N ILE A 213 7.37 16.54 -23.74
CA ILE A 213 6.11 16.01 -24.28
C ILE A 213 5.07 17.12 -24.45
N ALA A 214 4.97 18.04 -23.49
CA ALA A 214 4.04 19.17 -23.56
C ALA A 214 4.39 20.19 -24.67
N SER A 215 5.64 20.19 -25.13
CA SER A 215 6.15 21.12 -26.15
C SER A 215 6.08 20.57 -27.58
N GLN A 216 5.69 19.31 -27.78
CA GLN A 216 5.51 18.71 -29.11
C GLN A 216 4.23 19.24 -29.79
N PRO A 217 4.27 19.66 -31.07
CA PRO A 217 3.09 20.11 -31.80
C PRO A 217 2.05 18.99 -31.94
N CYS A 218 0.83 19.27 -31.50
CA CYS A 218 -0.28 18.31 -31.48
C CYS A 218 -0.97 18.26 -32.86
N ASP A 219 -0.59 17.30 -33.70
CA ASP A 219 -1.29 17.01 -34.98
C ASP A 219 -2.27 15.82 -34.87
N SER A 220 -2.77 15.49 -33.67
CA SER A 220 -3.88 14.55 -33.52
C SER A 220 -4.65 14.75 -32.21
N PRO A 221 -5.99 14.66 -32.20
CA PRO A 221 -6.79 14.89 -31.02
C PRO A 221 -6.71 13.65 -30.11
N VAL A 222 -5.65 13.53 -29.33
CA VAL A 222 -5.65 12.70 -28.14
C VAL A 222 -5.31 13.60 -26.97
N ALA A 223 -6.35 14.05 -26.28
CA ALA A 223 -6.23 14.58 -24.93
C ALA A 223 -5.66 13.47 -24.05
N SER A 224 -4.34 13.32 -24.08
CA SER A 224 -3.62 12.34 -23.29
C SER A 224 -3.83 12.77 -21.85
N THR A 225 -4.62 12.00 -21.12
CA THR A 225 -4.90 12.31 -19.71
C THR A 225 -3.57 12.38 -18.96
N PRO A 226 -3.44 13.21 -17.91
CA PRO A 226 -2.21 13.28 -17.12
C PRO A 226 -1.72 11.89 -16.68
N GLU A 227 -2.64 10.92 -16.53
CA GLU A 227 -2.38 9.52 -16.17
C GLU A 227 -1.70 8.70 -17.28
N GLU A 228 -2.02 8.95 -18.55
CA GLU A 228 -1.35 8.31 -19.71
C GLU A 228 0.07 8.83 -19.87
N VAL A 229 0.25 10.14 -19.74
CA VAL A 229 1.57 10.78 -19.76
C VAL A 229 2.42 10.29 -18.57
N LEU A 230 1.84 10.23 -17.36
CA LEU A 230 2.54 9.70 -16.18
C LEU A 230 2.94 8.23 -16.37
N SER A 231 2.09 7.43 -17.02
CA SER A 231 2.36 6.01 -17.30
C SER A 231 3.46 5.81 -18.33
N LEU A 232 3.57 6.70 -19.33
CA LEU A 232 4.67 6.73 -20.30
C LEU A 232 6.00 7.08 -19.62
N VAL A 233 6.01 8.10 -18.75
CA VAL A 233 7.23 8.62 -18.12
C VAL A 233 7.73 7.74 -16.96
N VAL A 234 6.82 7.24 -16.11
CA VAL A 234 7.18 6.44 -14.90
C VAL A 234 7.19 4.92 -15.20
N GLY A 235 6.64 4.53 -16.35
CA GLY A 235 6.34 3.16 -16.74
C GLY A 235 5.10 2.61 -16.03
N GLN A 236 4.33 1.74 -16.70
CA GLN A 236 3.23 1.02 -16.04
C GLN A 236 3.78 0.10 -14.94
N ARG A 237 3.40 0.36 -13.68
CA ARG A 237 3.81 -0.43 -12.52
C ARG A 237 2.60 -1.08 -11.87
N SER A 238 2.53 -2.40 -11.87
CA SER A 238 1.47 -3.12 -11.15
C SER A 238 1.65 -2.96 -9.63
N GLY A 239 0.70 -2.35 -8.93
CA GLY A 239 0.61 -2.43 -7.47
C GLY A 239 0.18 -1.14 -6.76
N HIS A 240 0.34 -1.15 -5.44
CA HIS A 240 0.02 -0.03 -4.55
C HIS A 240 1.21 0.93 -4.43
N VAL A 241 0.99 2.20 -4.77
CA VAL A 241 1.94 3.30 -4.52
C VAL A 241 1.60 3.89 -3.16
N ARG A 242 2.50 3.69 -2.19
CA ARG A 242 2.29 4.18 -0.82
C ARG A 242 2.10 5.70 -0.84
N GLY A 243 0.99 6.19 -0.29
CA GLY A 243 0.60 7.61 -0.29
C GLY A 243 -0.22 8.08 -1.50
N ARG A 244 -0.39 7.25 -2.54
CA ARG A 244 -1.23 7.56 -3.72
C ARG A 244 -2.23 6.46 -4.09
N GLY A 245 -2.39 5.43 -3.26
CA GLY A 245 -3.35 4.36 -3.50
C GLY A 245 -2.87 3.33 -4.54
N CYS A 246 -3.81 2.59 -5.13
CA CYS A 246 -3.51 1.61 -6.18
C CYS A 246 -3.18 2.35 -7.49
N GLY A 247 -1.99 2.12 -8.06
CA GLY A 247 -1.64 2.66 -9.37
C GLY A 247 -2.42 1.97 -10.51
N PRO A 248 -2.47 2.57 -11.71
CA PRO A 248 -3.13 1.99 -12.87
C PRO A 248 -2.58 0.58 -13.14
N LYS A 249 -3.48 -0.41 -13.11
CA LYS A 249 -3.11 -1.81 -13.36
C LYS A 249 -2.99 -2.04 -14.86
N PRO A 250 -1.94 -2.73 -15.35
CA PRO A 250 -1.86 -3.11 -16.76
C PRO A 250 -3.06 -4.02 -17.13
N PRO A 251 -3.54 -3.98 -18.39
CA PRO A 251 -4.77 -4.64 -18.84
C PRO A 251 -4.67 -6.18 -18.96
N PHE A 252 -3.74 -6.83 -18.26
CA PHE A 252 -3.67 -8.30 -18.25
C PHE A 252 -4.60 -8.87 -17.17
N LYS A 253 -5.87 -9.07 -17.53
CA LYS A 253 -6.80 -9.90 -16.76
C LYS A 253 -6.67 -11.34 -17.24
N SER A 254 -6.33 -12.27 -16.34
CA SER A 254 -6.35 -13.71 -16.66
C SER A 254 -7.78 -14.18 -16.97
N ALA A 255 -7.95 -15.24 -17.75
CA ALA A 255 -9.27 -15.79 -18.09
C ALA A 255 -10.15 -16.06 -16.84
N ALA A 256 -9.54 -16.53 -15.76
CA ALA A 256 -10.21 -16.73 -14.47
C ALA A 256 -10.70 -15.41 -13.83
N THR A 257 -9.97 -14.32 -14.03
CA THR A 257 -10.37 -12.99 -13.54
C THR A 257 -11.52 -12.43 -14.37
N ILE A 258 -11.51 -12.67 -15.69
CA ILE A 258 -12.60 -12.26 -16.60
C ILE A 258 -13.89 -13.01 -16.24
N ALA A 259 -13.82 -14.33 -16.05
CA ALA A 259 -14.97 -15.13 -15.63
C ALA A 259 -15.54 -14.68 -14.27
N LYS A 260 -14.66 -14.32 -13.33
CA LYS A 260 -15.08 -13.80 -12.02
C LYS A 260 -15.76 -12.43 -12.11
N ILE A 261 -15.28 -11.55 -12.99
CA ILE A 261 -15.91 -10.24 -13.22
C ILE A 261 -17.29 -10.43 -13.87
N ALA A 262 -17.40 -11.26 -14.91
CA ALA A 262 -18.68 -11.56 -15.54
C ALA A 262 -19.70 -12.18 -14.57
N GLY A 263 -19.25 -13.08 -13.68
CA GLY A 263 -20.09 -13.63 -12.62
C GLY A 263 -20.59 -12.57 -11.63
N LEU A 264 -19.74 -11.60 -11.27
CA LEU A 264 -20.13 -10.48 -10.41
C LEU A 264 -21.09 -9.52 -11.13
N GLU A 265 -20.87 -9.22 -12.41
CA GLU A 265 -21.78 -8.39 -13.22
C GLU A 265 -23.17 -9.01 -13.34
N THR A 266 -23.24 -10.34 -13.45
CA THR A 266 -24.52 -11.07 -13.50
C THR A 266 -25.25 -11.01 -12.16
N GLN A 267 -24.52 -11.08 -11.04
CA GLN A 267 -25.10 -10.91 -9.70
C GLN A 267 -25.57 -9.49 -9.41
N VAL A 268 -24.90 -8.47 -9.97
CA VAL A 268 -25.34 -7.08 -9.85
C VAL A 268 -26.68 -6.90 -10.58
N LYS A 269 -26.80 -7.42 -11.80
CA LYS A 269 -28.06 -7.37 -12.56
C LYS A 269 -29.22 -8.06 -11.83
N ASP A 270 -29.00 -9.25 -11.29
CA ASP A 270 -30.02 -9.99 -10.53
C ASP A 270 -30.47 -9.21 -9.27
N LYS A 271 -29.53 -8.53 -8.59
CA LYS A 271 -29.85 -7.67 -7.46
C LYS A 271 -30.61 -6.41 -7.88
N ASP A 272 -30.25 -5.79 -8.98
CA ASP A 272 -30.93 -4.60 -9.50
C ASP A 272 -32.37 -4.94 -9.90
N GLU A 273 -32.61 -6.08 -10.55
CA GLU A 273 -33.95 -6.57 -10.86
C GLU A 273 -34.78 -6.80 -9.59
N ARG A 274 -34.16 -7.35 -8.55
CA ARG A 274 -34.82 -7.57 -7.25
C ARG A 274 -35.12 -6.27 -6.50
N ILE A 275 -34.25 -5.27 -6.63
CA ILE A 275 -34.49 -3.92 -6.10
C ILE A 275 -35.70 -3.30 -6.82
N SER A 276 -35.76 -3.37 -8.15
CA SER A 276 -36.91 -2.85 -8.92
C SER A 276 -38.22 -3.51 -8.53
N GLN A 277 -38.25 -4.83 -8.33
CA GLN A 277 -39.45 -5.54 -7.86
C GLN A 277 -39.87 -5.10 -6.44
N MET A 278 -38.91 -4.86 -5.55
CA MET A 278 -39.20 -4.41 -4.19
C MET A 278 -39.71 -2.97 -4.17
N GLU A 279 -39.19 -2.09 -5.04
CA GLU A 279 -39.68 -0.72 -5.20
C GLU A 279 -41.13 -0.68 -5.68
N GLU A 280 -41.50 -1.57 -6.61
CA GLU A 280 -42.87 -1.70 -7.10
C GLU A 280 -43.83 -2.15 -5.98
N LEU A 281 -43.43 -3.15 -5.19
CA LEU A 281 -44.21 -3.60 -4.02
C LEU A 281 -44.38 -2.49 -2.97
N ILE A 282 -43.32 -1.71 -2.69
CA ILE A 282 -43.41 -0.56 -1.78
C ILE A 282 -44.37 0.50 -2.33
N SER A 283 -44.39 0.72 -3.65
CA SER A 283 -45.33 1.65 -4.27
C SER A 283 -46.77 1.19 -4.10
N GLN A 284 -47.06 -0.10 -4.34
CA GLN A 284 -48.39 -0.68 -4.16
C GLN A 284 -48.86 -0.57 -2.69
N GLN A 285 -47.99 -0.91 -1.73
CA GLN A 285 -48.31 -0.78 -0.30
C GLN A 285 -48.59 0.66 0.13
N LYS A 286 -47.87 1.64 -0.43
CA LYS A 286 -48.13 3.07 -0.15
C LYS A 286 -49.51 3.50 -0.63
N GLU A 287 -49.95 2.98 -1.78
CA GLU A 287 -51.28 3.27 -2.32
C GLU A 287 -52.38 2.64 -1.47
N GLU A 288 -52.22 1.39 -1.02
CA GLU A 288 -53.14 0.74 -0.09
C GLU A 288 -53.26 1.50 1.24
N VAL A 289 -52.14 1.95 1.81
CA VAL A 289 -52.15 2.76 3.04
C VAL A 289 -52.89 4.08 2.82
N ALA A 290 -52.72 4.74 1.67
CA ALA A 290 -53.42 5.97 1.34
C ALA A 290 -54.95 5.75 1.25
N GLN A 291 -55.39 4.65 0.63
CA GLN A 291 -56.81 4.29 0.54
C GLN A 291 -57.41 4.01 1.92
N ILE A 292 -56.69 3.29 2.79
CA ILE A 292 -57.12 3.03 4.17
C ILE A 292 -57.24 4.35 4.96
N GLN A 293 -56.28 5.26 4.80
CA GLN A 293 -56.33 6.58 5.44
C GLN A 293 -57.52 7.42 4.97
N GLU A 294 -57.86 7.38 3.68
CA GLU A 294 -59.02 8.09 3.14
C GLU A 294 -60.34 7.53 3.72
N GLN A 295 -60.49 6.21 3.77
CA GLN A 295 -61.66 5.56 4.37
C GLN A 295 -61.79 5.90 5.85
N LEU A 296 -60.68 5.91 6.60
CA LEU A 296 -60.67 6.27 8.02
C LEU A 296 -61.09 7.73 8.23
N CYS A 297 -60.68 8.64 7.32
CA CYS A 297 -61.06 10.05 7.36
C CYS A 297 -62.58 10.22 7.14
N LYS A 298 -63.15 9.50 6.16
CA LYS A 298 -64.60 9.48 5.90
C LYS A 298 -65.38 8.97 7.11
N GLN A 299 -64.96 7.85 7.71
CA GLN A 299 -65.59 7.30 8.90
C GLN A 299 -65.49 8.26 10.09
N LYS A 300 -64.33 8.90 10.31
CA LYS A 300 -64.18 9.91 11.37
C LYS A 300 -65.15 11.08 11.18
N ALA A 301 -65.28 11.60 9.96
CA ALA A 301 -66.20 12.70 9.65
C ALA A 301 -67.67 12.31 9.86
N GLU A 302 -68.04 11.07 9.53
CA GLU A 302 -69.41 10.58 9.74
C GLU A 302 -69.74 10.42 11.23
N VAL A 303 -68.82 9.84 12.02
CA VAL A 303 -69.00 9.70 13.46
C VAL A 303 -69.08 11.07 14.15
N THR A 304 -68.23 12.03 13.76
CA THR A 304 -68.30 13.38 14.33
C THR A 304 -69.59 14.10 13.98
N ALA A 305 -70.07 13.99 12.73
CA ALA A 305 -71.35 14.55 12.32
C ALA A 305 -72.54 13.94 13.09
N ARG A 306 -72.55 12.61 13.28
CA ARG A 306 -73.58 11.92 14.08
C ARG A 306 -73.58 12.37 15.54
N LEU A 307 -72.41 12.49 16.16
CA LEU A 307 -72.27 13.00 17.53
C LEU A 307 -72.78 14.44 17.65
N GLN A 308 -72.42 15.32 16.71
CA GLN A 308 -72.89 16.71 16.69
C GLN A 308 -74.42 16.80 16.53
N SER A 309 -75.00 16.01 15.62
CA SER A 309 -76.45 15.96 15.41
C SER A 309 -77.21 15.46 16.64
N ASN A 310 -76.70 14.41 17.30
CA ASN A 310 -77.32 13.85 18.50
C ASN A 310 -77.27 14.85 19.67
N MET A 311 -76.11 15.48 19.91
CA MET A 311 -75.94 16.54 20.91
C MET A 311 -76.87 17.73 20.66
N SER A 312 -76.97 18.19 19.42
CA SER A 312 -77.85 19.31 19.04
C SER A 312 -79.33 18.96 19.26
N SER A 313 -79.72 17.73 18.93
CA SER A 313 -81.08 17.23 19.15
C SER A 313 -81.44 17.17 20.64
N GLN A 314 -80.56 16.59 21.47
CA GLN A 314 -80.74 16.56 22.93
C GLN A 314 -80.83 17.96 23.55
N LEU A 315 -80.01 18.89 23.07
CA LEU A 315 -79.98 20.26 23.59
C LEU A 315 -81.27 21.02 23.19
N ASN A 316 -81.73 20.87 21.95
CA ASN A 316 -83.02 21.42 21.51
C ASN A 316 -84.19 20.83 22.29
N GLU A 317 -84.18 19.51 22.55
CA GLU A 317 -85.22 18.84 23.34
C GLU A 317 -85.25 19.35 24.79
N LEU A 318 -84.08 19.53 25.41
CA LEU A 318 -83.95 20.09 26.76
C LEU A 318 -84.41 21.55 26.83
N VAL A 319 -84.04 22.37 25.84
CA VAL A 319 -84.45 23.78 25.74
C VAL A 319 -85.96 23.86 25.56
N ASN A 320 -86.53 23.08 24.64
CA ASN A 320 -87.97 23.02 24.42
C ASN A 320 -88.72 22.56 25.66
N LYS A 321 -88.21 21.53 26.37
CA LYS A 321 -88.81 21.06 27.63
C LYS A 321 -88.78 22.14 28.71
N LYS A 322 -87.63 22.78 28.94
CA LYS A 322 -87.53 23.89 29.90
C LYS A 322 -88.41 25.07 29.53
N PHE A 323 -88.54 25.37 28.24
CA PHE A 323 -89.43 26.42 27.74
C PHE A 323 -90.91 26.06 28.02
N MET A 324 -91.31 24.82 27.73
CA MET A 324 -92.67 24.35 28.04
C MET A 324 -92.94 24.33 29.54
N ASP A 325 -91.99 23.88 30.38
CA ASP A 325 -92.11 23.91 31.84
C ASP A 325 -92.25 25.36 32.35
N MET A 326 -91.48 26.31 31.80
CA MET A 326 -91.58 27.74 32.12
C MET A 326 -92.93 28.33 31.72
N MET A 327 -93.45 27.96 30.53
CA MET A 327 -94.78 28.38 30.08
C MET A 327 -95.89 27.79 30.97
N PHE A 328 -95.74 26.53 31.41
CA PHE A 328 -96.67 25.90 32.36
C PHE A 328 -96.62 26.57 33.73
N GLN A 329 -95.43 26.94 34.20
CA GLN A 329 -95.23 27.68 35.46
C GLN A 329 -95.89 29.07 35.36
N PHE A 330 -95.67 29.78 34.25
CA PHE A 330 -96.28 31.08 33.97
C PHE A 330 -97.82 31.00 33.94
N HIS A 331 -98.40 29.96 33.33
CA HIS A 331 -99.85 29.74 33.34
C HIS A 331 -100.38 29.45 34.76
N ARG A 332 -99.59 28.72 35.58
CA ARG A 332 -99.93 28.41 36.97
C ARG A 332 -99.91 29.65 37.86
N ASP A 333 -98.90 30.52 37.69
CA ASP A 333 -98.76 31.78 38.44
C ASP A 333 -99.84 32.80 38.05
N LEU A 334 -100.41 32.70 36.85
CA LEU A 334 -101.56 33.48 36.40
C LEU A 334 -102.92 32.93 36.87
N GLY A 335 -102.94 31.84 37.65
CA GLY A 335 -104.17 31.32 38.29
C GLY A 335 -105.16 30.66 37.34
N ILE A 336 -104.72 30.18 36.17
CA ILE A 336 -105.58 29.48 35.20
C ILE A 336 -105.38 27.97 35.39
N GLY A 337 -106.06 27.38 36.38
CA GLY A 337 -106.03 25.95 36.64
C GLY A 337 -107.43 25.36 36.65
N HIS A 338 -107.78 24.67 35.56
CA HIS A 338 -109.08 24.07 35.24
C HIS A 338 -110.25 25.02 35.02
#